data_AF-A0A7L1XB58-F1
#
_entry.id   AF-A0A7L1XB58-F1
#
_cell.length_a   1.000
_cell.length_b   1.000
_cell.length_c   1.000
_cell.angle_alpha   90.00
_cell.angle_beta   90.00
_cell.angle_gamma   90.00
#
_symmetry.space_group_name_H-M   'P 1'
#
loop_
_entity.id
_entity.type
_entity.pdbx_description
1 polymer ?
#
loop_
_entity_poly.entity_id
_entity_poly.type
_entity_poly.pdbx_seq_one_letter_code
_entity_poly.pdbx_strand_id
1 'polypeptide(L)'
;QLSQWHRDFYRDKSGTLHIVPYFVLPVKEKDRYPNPLDLPPLSMKTRWHLLRLSPANLRACQTFPSGKRVPSKERARRDSFFEVRA
;
A
#
# COMPACT_ATOMS: atom_id res chain seq x y z
N GLN A 1 8.49 -0.32 22.89
CA GLN A 1 7.41 -1.15 23.46
C GLN A 1 7.11 -0.90 24.95
N LEU A 2 7.98 -1.23 25.93
CA LEU A 2 7.68 -1.06 27.37
C LEU A 2 7.30 0.39 27.76
N SER A 3 7.96 1.37 27.13
CA SER A 3 7.68 2.80 27.27
C SER A 3 6.27 3.21 26.81
N GLN A 4 5.67 2.49 25.85
CA GLN A 4 4.30 2.74 25.38
C GLN A 4 3.26 2.17 26.37
N TRP A 5 3.56 1.04 27.01
CA TRP A 5 2.71 0.51 28.08
C TRP A 5 2.68 1.46 29.28
N HIS A 6 3.85 1.93 29.73
CA HIS A 6 3.94 2.89 30.83
C HIS A 6 3.27 4.22 30.50
N ARG A 7 3.26 4.64 29.22
CA ARG A 7 2.55 5.85 28.76
C ARG A 7 1.07 5.82 29.13
N ASP A 8 0.40 4.68 29.01
CA ASP A 8 -1.02 4.56 29.33
C ASP A 8 -1.27 4.62 30.85
N PHE A 9 -0.31 4.20 31.68
CA PHE A 9 -0.38 4.35 33.14
C PHE A 9 -0.25 5.80 33.63
N TYR A 10 0.44 6.66 32.87
CA TYR A 10 0.54 8.09 33.19
C TYR A 10 -0.69 8.90 32.78
N ARG A 11 -1.66 8.29 32.08
CA ARG A 11 -2.93 8.94 31.79
C ARG A 11 -3.83 8.83 33.01
N ASP A 12 -4.21 9.98 33.56
CA ASP A 12 -5.20 10.03 34.63
C ASP A 12 -6.55 9.46 34.14
N LYS A 13 -7.33 8.84 35.04
CA LYS A 13 -8.66 8.26 34.73
C LYS A 13 -9.63 9.30 34.18
N SER A 14 -9.39 10.56 34.54
CA SER A 14 -10.10 11.76 34.12
C SER A 14 -9.82 12.16 32.65
N GLY A 15 -8.78 11.60 32.03
CA GLY A 15 -8.34 11.96 30.67
C GLY A 15 -7.63 13.34 30.56
N THR A 16 -7.63 14.14 31.63
CA THR A 16 -6.87 15.39 31.73
C THR A 16 -5.41 15.11 31.95
N LEU A 17 -4.58 15.38 30.94
CA LEU A 17 -3.13 15.47 31.10
C LEU A 17 -2.83 16.70 31.96
N HIS A 18 -2.52 16.49 33.24
CA HIS A 18 -1.88 17.53 34.02
C HIS A 18 -0.49 17.79 33.44
N ILE A 19 -0.36 18.90 32.70
CA ILE A 19 0.90 19.31 32.07
C ILE A 19 1.82 19.79 33.20
N VAL A 20 2.54 18.85 33.80
CA VAL A 20 3.63 19.17 34.72
C VAL A 20 4.83 19.62 33.87
N PRO A 21 5.43 20.80 34.11
CA PRO A 21 6.45 21.38 33.21
C PRO A 21 7.65 20.48 32.91
N TYR A 22 7.98 19.58 33.84
CA TYR A 22 9.15 18.70 33.78
C TYR A 22 8.81 17.29 33.28
N PHE A 23 7.53 16.98 33.11
CA PHE A 23 7.08 15.64 32.72
C PHE A 23 6.60 15.64 31.27
N VAL A 24 7.50 15.23 30.37
CA VAL A 24 7.20 15.12 28.94
C VAL A 24 6.78 13.69 28.62
N LEU A 25 5.53 13.50 28.19
CA LEU A 25 5.03 12.19 27.79
C LEU A 25 5.73 11.74 26.48
N PRO A 26 6.37 10.56 26.44
CA PRO A 26 7.03 10.09 25.22
C PRO A 26 6.04 9.98 24.06
N VAL A 27 6.37 10.52 22.89
CA VAL A 27 5.53 10.48 21.66
C VAL A 27 5.11 9.04 21.33
N LYS A 28 3.91 8.84 20.79
CA LYS A 28 3.46 7.49 20.44
C LYS A 28 4.38 6.93 19.37
N GLU A 29 4.76 5.67 19.51
CA GLU A 29 5.61 4.99 18.52
C GLU A 29 4.99 5.06 17.12
N LYS A 30 3.66 4.91 16.99
CA LYS A 30 2.95 5.06 15.71
C LYS A 30 3.08 6.45 15.07
N ASP A 31 3.16 7.50 15.89
CA ASP A 31 3.29 8.87 15.39
C ASP A 31 4.75 9.17 14.97
N ARG A 32 5.72 8.56 15.66
CA ARG A 32 7.15 8.72 15.36
C ARG A 32 7.61 7.82 14.21
N TYR A 33 7.08 6.61 14.15
CA TYR A 33 7.39 5.57 13.18
C TYR A 33 6.07 4.99 12.68
N PRO A 34 5.40 5.65 11.72
CA PRO A 34 4.20 5.10 11.13
C PRO A 34 4.53 3.76 10.48
N ASN A 35 3.60 2.81 10.59
CA ASN A 35 3.75 1.52 9.91
C ASN A 35 3.91 1.80 8.40
N PRO A 36 4.91 1.24 7.71
CA PRO A 36 5.06 1.42 6.27
C PRO A 36 3.83 0.97 5.46
N LEU A 37 2.96 0.15 6.06
CA LEU A 37 1.70 -0.31 5.47
C LEU A 37 0.50 0.59 5.79
N ASP A 38 0.61 1.53 6.74
CA ASP A 38 -0.41 2.56 7.00
C ASP A 38 -0.27 3.65 5.93
N LEU A 39 -0.74 3.32 4.73
CA LEU A 39 -0.80 4.27 3.62
C LEU A 39 -1.91 5.30 3.89
N PRO A 40 -1.66 6.59 3.65
CA PRO A 40 -2.72 7.60 3.72
C PRO A 40 -3.81 7.30 2.68
N PRO A 41 -5.03 7.84 2.86
CA PRO A 41 -6.11 7.66 1.89
C PRO A 41 -5.64 8.01 0.48
N LEU A 42 -5.68 7.03 -0.42
CA LEU A 42 -5.23 7.22 -1.79
C LEU A 42 -6.21 8.11 -2.56
N SER A 43 -5.68 9.09 -3.30
CA SER A 43 -6.46 9.87 -4.27
C SER A 43 -7.12 8.94 -5.30
N MET A 44 -8.30 9.34 -5.79
CA MET A 44 -9.02 8.60 -6.85
C MET A 44 -8.14 8.38 -8.09
N LYS A 45 -7.30 9.35 -8.46
CA LYS A 45 -6.34 9.22 -9.57
C LYS A 45 -5.33 8.10 -9.31
N THR A 46 -4.73 8.10 -8.12
CA THR A 46 -3.74 7.10 -7.71
C THR A 46 -4.36 5.70 -7.64
N ARG A 47 -5.56 5.59 -7.09
CA ARG A 47 -6.33 4.33 -7.04
C ARG A 47 -6.59 3.78 -8.44
N TRP A 48 -6.99 4.64 -9.38
CA TRP A 48 -7.16 4.27 -10.80
C TRP A 48 -5.86 3.79 -11.47
N HIS A 49 -4.73 4.40 -11.13
CA HIS A 49 -3.44 3.99 -11.69
C HIS A 49 -3.00 2.64 -11.13
N LEU A 50 -3.09 2.46 -9.81
CA LEU A 50 -2.78 1.18 -9.15
C LEU A 50 -3.67 0.04 -9.63
N LEU A 51 -4.97 0.30 -9.82
CA LEU A 51 -5.88 -0.71 -10.36
C LEU A 51 -5.41 -1.17 -11.75
N ARG A 52 -5.07 -0.24 -12.65
CA ARG A 52 -4.60 -0.58 -14.01
C ARG A 52 -3.27 -1.33 -14.02
N LEU A 53 -2.41 -1.09 -13.05
CA LEU A 53 -1.10 -1.75 -12.92
C LEU A 53 -1.15 -3.05 -12.11
N SER A 54 -2.27 -3.33 -11.43
CA SER A 54 -2.45 -4.53 -10.62
C SER A 54 -2.16 -5.80 -11.44
N PRO A 55 -1.42 -6.77 -10.90
CA PRO A 55 -1.18 -8.06 -11.56
C PRO A 55 -2.45 -8.79 -11.96
N ALA A 56 -3.54 -8.61 -11.21
CA ALA A 56 -4.86 -9.14 -11.58
C ALA A 56 -5.41 -8.52 -12.88
N ASN A 57 -5.00 -7.30 -13.20
CA ASN A 57 -5.33 -6.58 -14.44
C ASN A 57 -4.20 -6.64 -15.48
N LEU A 58 -3.05 -7.25 -15.16
CA LEU A 58 -1.98 -7.48 -16.12
C LEU A 58 -2.44 -8.51 -17.15
N ARG A 59 -3.00 -7.94 -18.24
CA ARG A 59 -3.10 -8.48 -19.59
C ARG A 59 -4.22 -9.48 -19.90
N ALA A 60 -5.46 -9.03 -19.65
CA ALA A 60 -6.60 -9.57 -20.39
C ALA A 60 -6.32 -9.51 -21.92
N CYS A 61 -5.81 -8.38 -22.44
CA CYS A 61 -5.44 -8.21 -23.84
C CYS A 61 -4.11 -7.44 -24.03
N GLN A 62 -3.39 -7.69 -25.12
CA GLN A 62 -2.26 -6.90 -25.62
C GLN A 62 -2.76 -6.07 -26.80
N THR A 63 -2.51 -4.76 -26.82
CA THR A 63 -2.86 -3.88 -27.94
C THR A 63 -1.67 -3.72 -28.87
N PHE A 64 -1.84 -4.05 -30.15
CA PHE A 64 -0.83 -3.85 -31.20
C PHE A 64 -0.85 -2.39 -31.70
N PRO A 65 0.23 -1.90 -32.33
CA PRO A 65 0.25 -0.58 -32.98
C PRO A 65 -0.86 -0.38 -34.01
N SER A 66 -1.37 -1.48 -34.59
CA SER A 66 -2.54 -1.49 -35.48
C SER A 66 -3.88 -1.29 -34.76
N GLY A 67 -3.89 -1.13 -33.44
CA GLY A 67 -5.10 -1.02 -32.61
C GLY A 67 -5.76 -2.36 -32.27
N LYS A 68 -5.33 -3.48 -32.87
CA LYS A 68 -5.87 -4.81 -32.56
C LYS A 68 -5.56 -5.21 -31.12
N ARG A 69 -6.57 -5.71 -30.40
CA ARG A 69 -6.43 -6.23 -29.03
C ARG A 69 -6.44 -7.75 -29.06
N VAL A 70 -5.39 -8.38 -28.55
CA VAL A 70 -5.19 -9.83 -28.56
C VAL A 70 -5.25 -10.38 -27.14
N PRO A 71 -6.20 -11.29 -26.83
CA PRO A 71 -6.36 -11.85 -25.50
C PRO A 71 -5.20 -12.77 -25.09
N SER A 72 -5.11 -13.07 -23.80
CA SER A 72 -4.06 -13.94 -23.23
C SER A 72 -3.93 -15.29 -23.92
N LYS A 73 -5.04 -15.95 -24.27
CA LYS A 73 -5.05 -17.28 -24.93
C LYS A 73 -4.39 -17.25 -26.32
N GLU A 74 -4.70 -16.23 -27.11
CA GLU A 74 -4.16 -16.09 -28.46
C GLU A 74 -2.69 -15.66 -28.43
N ARG A 75 -2.32 -14.85 -27.42
CA ARG A 75 -0.91 -14.53 -27.11
C ARG A 75 -0.11 -15.79 -26.78
N ALA A 76 -0.61 -16.66 -25.90
CA ALA A 76 0.07 -17.89 -25.51
C ALA A 76 0.32 -18.81 -26.72
N ARG A 77 -0.66 -18.95 -27.61
CA ARG A 77 -0.48 -19.71 -28.87
C ARG A 77 0.59 -19.11 -29.77
N ARG A 78 0.63 -17.78 -29.91
CA ARG A 78 1.68 -17.09 -30.67
C ARG A 78 3.05 -17.32 -30.03
N ASP A 79 3.17 -17.13 -28.72
CA ASP A 79 4.45 -17.23 -28.02
C ASP A 79 5.01 -18.67 -28.10
N SER A 80 4.16 -19.69 -27.97
CA SER A 80 4.57 -21.10 -28.17
C SER A 80 5.13 -21.40 -29.57
N PHE A 81 4.70 -20.67 -30.59
CA PHE A 81 5.21 -20.85 -31.94
C PHE A 81 6.65 -20.32 -32.09
N PHE A 82 6.99 -19.27 -31.35
CA PHE A 82 8.33 -18.69 -31.36
C PHE A 82 9.30 -19.42 -30.43
N GLU A 83 8.82 -19.99 -29.32
CA GLU A 83 9.66 -20.81 -28.41
C GLU A 83 10.18 -22.08 -29.08
N VAL A 84 9.38 -22.73 -29.94
CA VAL A 84 9.77 -23.96 -30.65
C VAL A 84 10.78 -23.72 -31.79
N ARG A 85 10.95 -22.46 -32.20
CA ARG A 85 11.86 -22.08 -33.30
C ARG A 85 13.16 -21.41 -32.82
N ALA A 86 13.29 -21.18 -31.52
CA ALA A 86 14.45 -20.53 -30.91
C ALA A 86 15.55 -21.55 -30.58
#